data_AF-A0A9E6BN77-F1
#
_entry.id   AF-A0A9E6BN77-F1
#
_cell.length_a   1.000
_cell.length_b   1.000
_cell.length_c   1.000
_cell.angle_alpha   90.00
_cell.angle_beta   90.00
_cell.angle_gamma   90.00
#
_symmetry.space_group_name_H-M   'P 1'
#
loop_
_entity.id
_entity.type
_entity.pdbx_description
1 polymer ?
#
loop_
_entity_poly.entity_id
_entity_poly.type
_entity_poly.pdbx_seq_one_letter_code
_entity_poly.pdbx_strand_id
1 'polypeptide(L)' 'MAMTDKPEPLNVAIVGCGWMGRVHAQRLALDPRARLCGFCDQDRKAAEALRAELAPEAPVFDE' A
#
# COMPACT_ATOMS: atom_id res chain seq x y z
N MET A 1 -17.60 13.97 27.87
CA MET A 1 -16.69 14.18 26.72
C MET A 1 -16.42 12.80 26.13
N ALA A 2 -16.99 12.48 24.96
CA ALA A 2 -16.74 11.20 24.32
C ALA A 2 -15.37 11.25 23.64
N MET A 3 -14.45 10.37 24.06
CA MET A 3 -13.24 10.09 23.30
C MET A 3 -13.68 9.38 22.02
N THR A 4 -13.68 10.09 20.89
CA THR A 4 -13.83 9.47 19.58
C THR A 4 -12.50 8.86 19.20
N ASP A 5 -12.26 7.63 19.65
CA ASP A 5 -11.10 6.86 19.20
C ASP A 5 -11.39 6.41 17.77
N LYS A 6 -10.76 7.06 16.78
CA LYS A 6 -10.91 6.67 15.39
C LYS A 6 -9.97 5.47 15.20
N PRO A 7 -10.48 4.28 14.84
CA PRO A 7 -9.63 3.09 14.76
C PRO A 7 -8.48 3.36 13.79
N GLU A 8 -7.26 3.02 14.22
CA GLU A 8 -6.07 3.18 13.36
C GLU A 8 -6.23 2.37 12.07
N PRO A 9 -5.78 2.91 10.93
CA PRO A 9 -5.86 2.19 9.67
C PRO A 9 -4.94 0.97 9.69
N LEU A 10 -5.42 -0.13 9.12
CA LEU A 10 -4.69 -1.36 8.93
C LEU A 10 -3.52 -1.14 7.98
N ASN A 11 -2.31 -1.45 8.44
CA ASN A 11 -1.11 -1.40 7.60
C ASN A 11 -1.08 -2.61 6.66
N VAL A 12 -0.95 -2.36 5.36
CA VAL A 12 -0.95 -3.39 4.32
C VAL A 12 0.26 -3.22 3.42
N ALA A 13 0.98 -4.31 3.18
CA ALA A 13 2.02 -4.38 2.16
C ALA A 13 1.48 -5.10 0.91
N ILE A 14 1.93 -4.67 -0.27
CA ILE A 14 1.61 -5.30 -1.55
C ILE A 14 2.78 -6.21 -1.95
N VAL A 15 2.51 -7.50 -2.09
CA VAL A 15 3.45 -8.49 -2.65
C VAL A 15 2.92 -8.91 -4.02
N GLY A 16 3.70 -8.65 -5.07
CA GLY A 16 3.25 -8.72 -6.46
C GLY A 16 2.53 -7.42 -6.87
N CYS A 17 3.22 -6.62 -7.67
CA CYS A 17 2.86 -5.29 -8.17
C CYS A 17 2.46 -5.30 -9.67
N GLY A 18 2.16 -6.49 -10.23
CA GLY A 18 1.51 -6.64 -11.53
C GLY A 18 0.04 -6.19 -11.55
N TRP A 19 -0.73 -6.63 -12.56
CA TRP A 19 -2.11 -6.15 -12.80
C TRP A 19 -3.04 -6.28 -11.58
N MET A 20 -3.09 -7.48 -10.98
CA MET A 20 -3.95 -7.71 -9.80
C MET A 20 -3.47 -6.93 -8.58
N GLY A 21 -2.15 -6.89 -8.34
CA GLY A 21 -1.55 -6.13 -7.25
C GLY A 21 -1.92 -4.65 -7.30
N ARG A 22 -1.84 -4.06 -8.50
CA ARG A 22 -2.25 -2.68 -8.76
C ARG A 22 -3.73 -2.44 -8.49
N VAL A 23 -4.63 -3.32 -8.97
CA VAL A 23 -6.08 -3.19 -8.71
C VAL A 23 -6.39 -3.23 -7.21
N HIS A 24 -5.74 -4.11 -6.45
CA HIS A 24 -5.91 -4.17 -5.00
C HIS A 24 -5.32 -2.95 -4.30
N ALA A 25 -4.11 -2.54 -4.66
CA ALA A 25 -3.45 -1.38 -4.08
C ALA A 25 -4.26 -0.09 -4.31
N GLN A 26 -4.80 0.11 -5.52
CA GLN A 26 -5.66 1.26 -5.83
C GLN A 26 -6.94 1.29 -4.99
N ARG A 27 -7.59 0.14 -4.78
CA ARG A 27 -8.77 0.06 -3.91
C ARG A 27 -8.42 0.34 -2.44
N LEU A 28 -7.30 -0.20 -1.97
CA LEU A 28 -6.84 0.00 -0.60
C LEU A 28 -6.38 1.44 -0.34
N ALA A 29 -5.74 2.10 -1.31
CA ALA A 29 -5.34 3.51 -1.21
C ALA A 29 -6.53 4.48 -1.05
N LEU A 30 -7.72 4.06 -1.51
CA LEU A 30 -8.96 4.82 -1.36
C LEU A 30 -9.74 4.47 -0.08
N ASP A 31 -9.38 3.40 0.64
CA ASP A 31 -10.06 3.00 1.87
C ASP A 31 -9.37 3.66 3.08
N PRO A 32 -10.05 4.57 3.81
CA PRO A 32 -9.45 5.26 4.96
C PRO A 32 -9.17 4.33 6.15
N ARG A 33 -9.62 3.07 6.10
CA ARG A 33 -9.31 2.03 7.10
C ARG A 33 -8.04 1.27 6.76
N ALA A 34 -7.39 1.57 5.63
CA ALA A 34 -6.16 0.93 5.20
C ALA A 34 -5.05 1.98 4.97
N ARG A 35 -3.81 1.54 5.11
CA ARG A 35 -2.61 2.32 4.81
C ARG A 35 -1.60 1.41 4.13
N LEU A 36 -1.25 1.75 2.88
CA LEU A 36 -0.19 1.06 2.15
C LEU A 36 1.15 1.40 2.80
N CYS A 37 1.84 0.39 3.35
CA CYS A 37 3.07 0.57 4.13
C CYS A 37 4.28 -0.17 3.54
N GLY A 38 4.14 -0.78 2.36
CA GLY A 38 5.24 -1.48 1.71
C GLY A 38 4.87 -2.07 0.36
N PHE A 39 5.86 -2.22 -0.50
CA PHE A 39 5.73 -2.82 -1.84
C PHE A 39 6.88 -3.80 -2.08
N CYS A 40 6.59 -4.93 -2.71
CA CYS A 40 7.56 -5.95 -3.08
C CYS A 40 7.11 -6.61 -4.39
N ASP A 41 8.03 -6.80 -5.33
CA ASP A 41 7.84 -7.54 -6.58
C ASP A 41 9.21 -8.02 -7.09
N GLN A 42 9.25 -9.14 -7.81
CA GLN A 42 10.47 -9.63 -8.46
C GLN A 42 10.99 -8.62 -9.49
N ASP A 43 10.09 -7.94 -10.21
CA ASP A 43 10.44 -6.75 -10.97
C ASP A 43 10.38 -5.52 -10.05
N ARG A 44 11.54 -5.17 -9.49
CA ARG A 44 11.69 -4.00 -8.62
C ARG A 44 11.12 -2.71 -9.23
N LYS A 45 11.20 -2.53 -10.56
CA LYS A 45 10.64 -1.33 -11.22
C LYS A 45 9.12 -1.28 -11.11
N ALA A 46 8.45 -2.43 -11.14
CA ALA A 46 7.01 -2.50 -10.96
C ALA A 46 6.61 -2.07 -9.54
N ALA A 47 7.35 -2.51 -8.51
CA ALA A 47 7.14 -2.10 -7.13
C ALA A 47 7.42 -0.59 -6.93
N GLU A 48 8.52 -0.08 -7.47
CA GLU A 48 8.87 1.35 -7.38
C GLU A 48 7.84 2.25 -8.07
N ALA A 49 7.34 1.83 -9.24
CA ALA A 49 6.31 2.56 -9.98
C ALA A 49 4.98 2.59 -9.22
N LEU A 50 4.53 1.44 -8.70
CA LEU A 50 3.27 1.38 -7.95
C LEU A 50 3.34 2.15 -6.64
N ARG A 51 4.47 2.06 -5.91
CA ARG A 51 4.73 2.88 -4.72
C ARG A 51 4.67 4.37 -5.04
N ALA A 52 5.38 4.81 -6.09
CA ALA A 52 5.42 6.23 -6.46
C ALA A 52 4.04 6.81 -6.78
N GLU A 53 3.13 5.99 -7.31
CA GLU A 53 1.76 6.39 -7.61
C GLU A 53 0.87 6.48 -6.37
N LEU A 54 0.98 5.53 -5.44
CA LEU A 54 -0.04 5.34 -4.41
C LEU A 54 0.41 5.67 -2.99
N ALA A 55 1.69 5.49 -2.67
CA ALA A 55 2.24 5.77 -1.35
C ALA A 55 3.75 6.06 -1.44
N PRO A 56 4.15 7.26 -1.90
CA PRO A 56 5.55 7.62 -2.13
C PRO A 56 6.46 7.42 -0.91
N GLU A 57 5.92 7.57 0.30
CA GLU A 57 6.68 7.44 1.55
C GLU A 57 6.90 5.97 1.97
N ALA A 58 6.21 5.02 1.35
CA ALA A 58 6.31 3.62 1.72
C ALA A 58 7.61 2.98 1.19
N PRO A 59 8.26 2.10 1.96
CA PRO A 59 9.44 1.38 1.50
C PRO A 59 9.13 0.40 0.36
N VAL A 60 10.12 0.17 -0.50
CA VAL A 60 10.18 -0.98 -1.42
C VAL A 60 11.12 -2.01 -0.80
N PHE A 61 10.64 -3.24 -0.65
CA PHE A 61 11.39 -4.37 -0.15
C PHE A 61 11.78 -5.32 -1.28
N ASP A 62 12.91 -5.97 -1.11
CA ASP A 62 13.37 -7.06 -1.97
C ASP A 62 12.82 -8.41 -1.47
N GLU A 63 12.89 -9.45 -2.31
CA GLU A 63 12.49 -10.84 -1.98
C GLU A 63 13.51 -11.60 -1.12
#